data_AF-A0A260ZL50-F1
#
_entry.id   AF-A0A260ZL50-F1
#
_cell.length_a   1.000
_cell.length_b   1.000
_cell.length_c   1.000
_cell.angle_alpha   90.00
_cell.angle_beta   90.00
_cell.angle_gamma   90.00
#
_symmetry.space_group_name_H-M   'P 1'
#
loop_
_entity.id
_entity.type
_entity.pdbx_description
1 polymer ?
#
loop_
_entity_poly.entity_id
_entity_poly.type
_entity_poly.pdbx_seq_one_letter_code
_entity_poly.pdbx_strand_id
1 'polypeptide(L)'
;MFLLSIWDVCWLASSIATTSKPKPSVTCLFMVDLQSSGKDQAAIATYRTYFAFALLTASKLNDASDFTGYLDTFGYSDGFTDHDNYTVSNYYNFKSTPFPMSHTDDDIDLDLKDTDASLAHALWNPPTKDQTCLIFFSAAPEAEYGGTTIQPRYNSFTTVIGVRIGGATSIPGLTDSIDASSMTDGDAQAIVTKLLESLPPT
;
A
#
# COMPACT_ATOMS: atom_id res chain seq x y z
N MET A 1 13.83 -3.71 77.13
CA MET A 1 12.53 -3.88 76.44
C MET A 1 12.64 -3.10 75.13
N PHE A 2 13.03 -3.80 74.07
CA PHE A 2 13.32 -3.26 72.74
C PHE A 2 12.47 -4.03 71.73
N LEU A 3 11.90 -3.31 70.77
CA LEU A 3 11.70 -3.64 69.33
C LEU A 3 10.34 -3.20 68.81
N LEU A 4 10.33 -1.99 68.24
CA LEU A 4 9.61 -1.69 67.01
C LEU A 4 10.33 -2.40 65.85
N SER A 5 9.58 -2.94 64.89
CA SER A 5 9.73 -2.59 63.46
C SER A 5 8.94 -3.57 62.61
N ILE A 6 7.93 -3.03 61.93
CA ILE A 6 7.20 -3.63 60.83
C ILE A 6 8.15 -3.56 59.63
N TRP A 7 8.64 -4.70 59.15
CA TRP A 7 9.47 -4.75 57.94
C TRP A 7 8.59 -5.01 56.73
N ASP A 8 8.74 -4.08 55.80
CA ASP A 8 8.22 -4.02 54.44
C ASP A 8 8.37 -5.33 53.67
N VAL A 9 7.25 -5.85 53.17
CA VAL A 9 7.24 -6.71 51.98
C VAL A 9 6.81 -5.83 50.82
N CYS A 10 7.72 -4.95 50.39
CA CYS A 10 7.62 -4.29 49.10
C CYS A 10 7.83 -5.35 48.02
N TRP A 11 6.72 -5.82 47.46
CA TRP A 11 6.68 -6.55 46.20
C TRP A 11 7.32 -5.66 45.11
N LEU A 12 8.60 -5.88 44.81
CA LEU A 12 9.23 -5.34 43.62
C LEU A 12 8.68 -6.11 42.41
N ALA A 13 7.57 -5.65 41.88
CA ALA A 13 7.20 -5.97 40.51
C ALA A 13 8.30 -5.40 39.60
N SER A 14 9.27 -6.24 39.21
CA SER A 14 10.16 -5.93 38.10
C SER A 14 9.30 -5.84 36.85
N SER A 15 8.98 -4.62 36.41
CA SER A 15 8.50 -4.38 35.06
C SER A 15 9.65 -4.71 34.11
N ILE A 16 9.59 -5.88 33.48
CA ILE A 16 10.41 -6.16 32.30
C ILE A 16 9.99 -5.11 31.26
N ALA A 17 10.85 -4.12 31.02
CA ALA A 17 10.68 -3.23 29.90
C ALA A 17 10.78 -4.09 28.62
N THR A 18 9.65 -4.48 28.06
CA THR A 18 9.58 -4.96 26.68
C THR A 18 9.92 -3.77 25.80
N THR A 19 11.20 -3.61 25.46
CA THR A 19 11.60 -2.73 24.37
C THR A 19 11.05 -3.37 23.10
N SER A 20 9.83 -3.00 22.70
CA SER A 20 9.31 -3.33 21.38
C SER A 20 10.31 -2.82 20.35
N LYS A 21 10.64 -3.65 19.34
CA LYS A 21 11.47 -3.21 18.21
C LYS A 21 10.90 -1.89 17.67
N PRO A 22 11.74 -0.88 17.37
CA PRO A 22 11.27 0.35 16.74
C PRO A 22 10.42 0.03 15.51
N LYS A 23 9.33 0.76 15.32
CA LYS A 23 8.52 0.64 14.11
C LYS A 23 9.38 1.00 12.89
N PRO A 24 9.29 0.26 11.79
CA PRO A 24 9.96 0.66 10.56
C PRO A 24 9.35 1.96 10.04
N SER A 25 10.18 2.85 9.50
CA SER A 25 9.71 4.02 8.73
C SER A 25 9.63 3.65 7.27
N VAL A 26 8.47 3.90 6.65
CA VAL A 26 8.20 3.52 5.26
C VAL A 26 7.54 4.66 4.48
N THR A 27 7.93 4.81 3.21
CA THR A 27 7.23 5.65 2.23
C THR A 27 6.72 4.78 1.10
N CYS A 28 5.41 4.65 0.96
CA CYS A 28 4.82 3.68 0.02
C CYS A 28 3.88 4.31 -1.01
N LEU A 29 4.02 3.90 -2.26
CA LEU A 29 3.07 4.16 -3.32
C LEU A 29 2.01 3.05 -3.31
N PHE A 30 0.74 3.44 -3.25
CA PHE A 30 -0.38 2.54 -3.44
C PHE A 30 -0.89 2.80 -4.84
N MET A 31 -0.83 1.79 -5.69
CA MET A 31 -1.22 1.89 -7.09
C MET A 31 -2.41 0.95 -7.33
N VAL A 32 -3.59 1.52 -7.59
CA VAL A 32 -4.86 0.78 -7.65
C VAL A 32 -5.38 0.67 -9.08
N ASP A 33 -5.79 -0.54 -9.44
CA ASP A 33 -6.41 -0.87 -10.72
C ASP A 33 -7.83 -0.34 -10.85
N LEU A 34 -7.99 0.62 -11.76
CA LEU A 34 -9.28 1.17 -12.18
C LEU A 34 -9.61 0.82 -13.64
N GLN A 35 -8.85 -0.05 -14.30
CA GLN A 35 -9.05 -0.38 -15.72
C GLN A 35 -9.76 -1.74 -15.91
N SER A 36 -9.60 -2.67 -14.95
CA SER A 36 -9.90 -4.10 -15.09
C SER A 36 -11.33 -4.52 -15.40
N SER A 37 -12.31 -3.63 -15.18
CA SER A 37 -13.74 -3.92 -15.25
C SER A 37 -14.47 -3.07 -16.31
N GLY A 38 -13.74 -2.26 -17.08
CA GLY A 38 -14.33 -1.25 -17.97
C GLY A 38 -14.93 -0.07 -17.21
N LYS A 39 -15.79 0.76 -17.85
CA LYS A 39 -16.23 2.05 -17.30
C LYS A 39 -17.73 2.15 -16.99
N ASP A 40 -18.44 1.04 -16.93
CA ASP A 40 -19.87 1.10 -16.61
C ASP A 40 -20.12 1.40 -15.11
N GLN A 41 -21.36 1.68 -14.74
CA GLN A 41 -21.69 2.00 -13.34
C GLN A 41 -21.39 0.86 -12.36
N ALA A 42 -21.46 -0.39 -12.81
CA ALA A 42 -21.11 -1.54 -11.98
C ALA A 42 -19.60 -1.64 -11.78
N ALA A 43 -18.82 -1.33 -12.81
CA ALA A 43 -17.37 -1.19 -12.74
C ALA A 43 -16.97 -0.05 -11.79
N ILE A 44 -17.58 1.13 -11.90
CA ILE A 44 -17.33 2.26 -10.99
C ILE A 44 -17.61 1.87 -9.53
N ALA A 45 -18.69 1.13 -9.26
CA ALA A 45 -18.97 0.64 -7.91
C ALA A 45 -17.89 -0.33 -7.41
N THR A 46 -17.43 -1.23 -8.28
CA THR A 46 -16.36 -2.19 -8.01
C THR A 46 -15.03 -1.49 -7.70
N TYR A 47 -14.66 -0.51 -8.51
CA TYR A 47 -13.47 0.32 -8.33
C TYR A 47 -13.47 1.10 -7.02
N ARG A 48 -14.64 1.62 -6.59
CA ARG A 48 -14.77 2.24 -5.25
C ARG A 48 -14.44 1.24 -4.14
N THR A 49 -14.81 -0.03 -4.31
CA THR A 49 -14.44 -1.08 -3.36
C THR A 49 -12.93 -1.32 -3.35
N TYR A 50 -12.28 -1.41 -4.51
CA TYR A 50 -10.82 -1.60 -4.61
C TYR A 50 -10.05 -0.44 -3.97
N PHE A 51 -10.46 0.79 -4.28
CA PHE A 51 -9.86 2.00 -3.72
C PHE A 51 -10.05 2.07 -2.19
N ALA A 52 -11.25 1.73 -1.69
CA ALA A 52 -11.51 1.66 -0.25
C ALA A 52 -10.66 0.58 0.44
N PHE A 53 -10.39 -0.54 -0.24
CA PHE A 53 -9.53 -1.59 0.29
C PHE A 53 -8.04 -1.16 0.35
N ALA A 54 -7.57 -0.38 -0.62
CA ALA A 54 -6.24 0.23 -0.55
C ALA A 54 -6.13 1.19 0.65
N LEU A 55 -7.15 2.01 0.90
CA LEU A 55 -7.22 2.88 2.09
C LEU A 55 -7.23 2.08 3.40
N LEU A 56 -7.96 0.96 3.45
CA LEU A 56 -7.95 0.05 4.61
C LEU A 56 -6.54 -0.52 4.84
N THR A 57 -5.88 -0.97 3.79
CA THR A 57 -4.50 -1.48 3.84
C THR A 57 -3.54 -0.41 4.36
N ALA A 58 -3.66 0.83 3.90
CA ALA A 58 -2.86 1.95 4.40
C ALA A 58 -3.11 2.24 5.89
N SER A 59 -4.35 2.12 6.36
CA SER A 59 -4.65 2.24 7.80
C SER A 59 -3.89 1.20 8.62
N LYS A 60 -3.87 -0.06 8.17
CA LYS A 60 -3.12 -1.13 8.84
C LYS A 60 -1.61 -0.88 8.80
N LEU A 61 -1.10 -0.37 7.68
CA LEU A 61 0.32 -0.03 7.55
C LEU A 61 0.71 1.10 8.51
N ASN A 62 -0.12 2.14 8.60
CA ASN A 62 0.05 3.23 9.56
C ASN A 62 0.04 2.76 11.03
N ASP A 63 -0.79 1.77 11.36
CA ASP A 63 -0.79 1.20 12.71
C ASP A 63 0.51 0.45 13.01
N ALA A 64 1.11 -0.18 12.00
CA ALA A 64 2.30 -1.04 12.13
C ALA A 64 3.65 -0.34 11.89
N SER A 65 3.67 0.87 11.32
CA SER A 65 4.87 1.58 10.86
C SER A 65 4.79 3.09 11.09
N ASP A 66 5.91 3.81 10.92
CA ASP A 66 5.88 5.26 10.72
C ASP A 66 5.63 5.52 9.23
N PHE A 67 4.35 5.64 8.86
CA PHE A 67 3.88 5.63 7.47
C PHE A 67 3.81 7.02 6.84
N THR A 68 4.40 7.12 5.65
CA THR A 68 4.10 8.12 4.63
C THR A 68 3.80 7.43 3.29
N GLY A 69 3.13 8.11 2.38
CA GLY A 69 2.86 7.53 1.07
C GLY A 69 2.07 8.42 0.13
N TYR A 70 1.69 7.84 -1.00
CA TYR A 70 0.82 8.43 -2.00
C TYR A 70 -0.12 7.36 -2.55
N LEU A 71 -1.39 7.74 -2.76
CA LEU A 71 -2.40 6.86 -3.35
C LEU A 71 -2.65 7.34 -4.78
N ASP A 72 -2.27 6.50 -5.72
CA ASP A 72 -2.40 6.71 -7.15
C ASP A 72 -3.22 5.56 -7.77
N THR A 73 -3.60 5.76 -9.03
CA THR A 73 -4.40 4.81 -9.79
C THR A 73 -3.88 4.70 -11.20
N PHE A 74 -4.00 3.51 -11.77
CA PHE A 74 -3.91 3.31 -13.21
C PHE A 74 -5.29 2.98 -13.77
N GLY A 75 -5.50 3.26 -15.05
CA GLY A 75 -6.79 3.18 -15.71
C GLY A 75 -7.49 4.53 -15.77
N TYR A 76 -8.79 4.51 -15.54
CA TYR A 76 -9.67 5.67 -15.61
C TYR A 76 -9.49 6.59 -14.38
N SER A 77 -9.44 7.90 -14.62
CA SER A 77 -9.35 8.98 -13.64
C SER A 77 -10.09 10.21 -14.20
N ASP A 78 -10.43 11.19 -13.37
CA ASP A 78 -10.99 12.49 -13.78
C ASP A 78 -9.89 13.47 -14.26
N GLY A 79 -8.75 12.94 -14.70
CA GLY A 79 -7.67 13.73 -15.28
C GLY A 79 -6.28 13.09 -15.20
N PHE A 80 -5.42 13.58 -16.10
CA PHE A 80 -4.03 13.12 -16.26
C PHE A 80 -3.19 13.52 -15.05
N THR A 81 -3.04 12.57 -14.13
CA THR A 81 -2.20 12.73 -12.93
C THR A 81 -0.73 12.64 -13.33
N ASP A 82 0.13 13.35 -12.61
CA ASP A 82 1.58 13.19 -12.77
C ASP A 82 2.00 11.84 -12.15
N HIS A 83 2.36 10.89 -13.00
CA HIS A 83 2.84 9.56 -12.60
C HIS A 83 4.37 9.49 -12.48
N ASP A 84 5.08 10.59 -12.73
CA ASP A 84 6.52 10.67 -12.61
C ASP A 84 6.94 11.23 -11.24
N ASN A 85 6.06 11.93 -10.52
CA ASN A 85 6.42 12.64 -9.30
C ASN A 85 5.38 12.57 -8.18
N TYR A 86 5.67 11.75 -7.17
CA TYR A 86 4.77 11.46 -6.06
C TYR A 86 5.06 12.29 -4.82
N THR A 87 4.03 12.98 -4.33
CA THR A 87 4.15 13.78 -3.10
C THR A 87 4.19 12.90 -1.87
N VAL A 88 5.20 13.05 -1.03
CA VAL A 88 5.27 12.32 0.26
C VAL A 88 4.22 12.88 1.22
N SER A 89 3.14 12.13 1.43
CA SER A 89 2.04 12.53 2.31
C SER A 89 2.01 11.71 3.58
N ASN A 90 1.70 12.36 4.71
CA ASN A 90 1.40 11.64 5.94
C ASN A 90 0.04 10.90 5.82
N TYR A 91 -0.24 9.99 6.75
CA TYR A 91 -1.49 9.21 6.73
C TYR A 91 -2.77 10.05 6.70
N TYR A 92 -2.81 11.20 7.39
CA TYR A 92 -4.01 12.04 7.42
C TYR A 92 -4.34 12.63 6.06
N ASN A 93 -3.33 13.05 5.31
CA ASN A 93 -3.50 13.54 3.94
C ASN A 93 -3.78 12.38 2.99
N PHE A 94 -3.00 11.29 3.10
CA PHE A 94 -3.18 10.08 2.28
C PHE A 94 -4.62 9.55 2.35
N LYS A 95 -5.19 9.40 3.54
CA LYS A 95 -6.54 8.84 3.70
C LYS A 95 -7.66 9.78 3.25
N SER A 96 -7.33 11.04 2.97
CA SER A 96 -8.27 12.04 2.48
C SER A 96 -8.30 12.13 0.95
N THR A 97 -7.44 11.38 0.25
CA THR A 97 -7.45 11.32 -1.22
C THR A 97 -8.83 10.89 -1.71
N PRO A 98 -9.51 11.72 -2.52
CA PRO A 98 -10.81 11.37 -3.07
C PRO A 98 -10.65 10.24 -4.09
N PHE A 99 -11.70 9.44 -4.23
CA PHE A 99 -11.78 8.50 -5.35
C PHE A 99 -11.71 9.26 -6.68
N PRO A 100 -10.80 8.90 -7.61
CA PRO A 100 -10.40 9.78 -8.69
C PRO A 100 -11.33 9.73 -9.90
N MET A 101 -12.40 8.93 -9.90
CA MET A 101 -13.35 8.88 -11.01
C MET A 101 -14.73 9.46 -10.67
N SER A 102 -15.25 10.20 -11.63
CA SER A 102 -16.63 10.60 -11.79
C SER A 102 -17.26 9.83 -12.95
N HIS A 103 -18.57 9.95 -13.09
CA HIS A 103 -19.34 9.19 -14.08
C HIS A 103 -19.11 9.67 -15.53
N THR A 104 -18.20 10.63 -15.77
CA THR A 104 -18.12 11.36 -17.04
C THR A 104 -16.84 11.14 -17.85
N ASP A 105 -15.69 10.79 -17.26
CA ASP A 105 -14.40 10.75 -17.97
C ASP A 105 -14.06 9.37 -18.54
N ASP A 106 -14.01 9.21 -19.88
CA ASP A 106 -13.78 7.95 -20.59
C ASP A 106 -12.34 7.70 -21.05
N ASP A 107 -11.45 8.64 -20.77
CA ASP A 107 -10.05 8.49 -21.10
C ASP A 107 -9.31 7.67 -20.04
N ILE A 108 -8.30 6.92 -20.49
CA ILE A 108 -7.38 6.19 -19.61
C ILE A 108 -6.19 7.11 -19.36
N ASP A 109 -5.94 7.43 -18.09
CA ASP A 109 -4.85 8.33 -17.71
C ASP A 109 -3.50 7.63 -17.66
N LEU A 110 -3.49 6.39 -17.15
CA LEU A 110 -2.33 5.51 -17.18
C LEU A 110 -2.75 4.10 -17.58
N ASP A 111 -2.39 3.68 -18.79
CA ASP A 111 -2.68 2.33 -19.26
C ASP A 111 -1.79 1.31 -18.54
N LEU A 112 -2.38 0.17 -18.19
CA LEU A 112 -1.64 -0.94 -17.59
C LEU A 112 -0.43 -1.38 -18.43
N LYS A 113 -0.53 -1.29 -19.75
CA LYS A 113 0.59 -1.61 -20.66
C LYS A 113 1.74 -0.60 -20.55
N ASP A 114 1.49 0.62 -20.10
CA ASP A 114 2.50 1.69 -20.01
C ASP A 114 3.00 1.89 -18.56
N THR A 115 2.33 1.27 -17.59
CA THR A 115 2.58 1.44 -16.15
C THR A 115 4.01 1.11 -15.74
N ASP A 116 4.64 0.06 -16.28
CA ASP A 116 6.02 -0.30 -15.94
C ASP A 116 7.02 0.79 -16.33
N ALA A 117 6.83 1.41 -17.50
CA ALA A 117 7.69 2.47 -17.99
C ALA A 117 7.56 3.73 -17.13
N SER A 118 6.34 4.11 -16.73
CA SER A 118 6.11 5.23 -15.80
C SER A 118 6.78 4.98 -14.45
N LEU A 119 6.58 3.79 -13.86
CA LEU A 119 7.17 3.42 -12.56
C LEU A 119 8.71 3.37 -12.59
N ALA A 120 9.32 3.08 -13.74
CA ALA A 120 10.78 3.09 -13.90
C ALA A 120 11.40 4.49 -13.73
N HIS A 121 10.63 5.53 -14.00
CA HIS A 121 11.05 6.93 -13.94
C HIS A 121 10.46 7.72 -12.76
N ALA A 122 9.45 7.17 -12.09
CA ALA A 122 8.79 7.77 -10.94
C ALA A 122 9.74 8.14 -9.79
N LEU A 123 9.48 9.27 -9.13
CA LEU A 123 10.28 9.83 -8.03
C LEU A 123 9.40 10.26 -6.84
N TRP A 124 9.99 10.26 -5.65
CA TRP A 124 9.39 10.86 -4.45
C TRP A 124 9.78 12.34 -4.32
N ASN A 125 8.82 13.19 -3.98
CA ASN A 125 9.03 14.60 -3.72
C ASN A 125 8.38 15.06 -2.39
N PRO A 126 9.17 15.59 -1.43
CA PRO A 126 10.64 15.60 -1.44
C PRO A 126 11.21 14.16 -1.39
N PRO A 127 12.48 13.96 -1.77
CA PRO A 127 13.13 12.66 -1.60
C PRO A 127 13.06 12.19 -0.15
N THR A 128 12.73 10.92 0.04
CA THR A 128 12.62 10.27 1.35
C THR A 128 13.87 9.47 1.70
N LYS A 129 14.13 9.30 3.00
CA LYS A 129 15.17 8.39 3.53
C LYS A 129 14.58 7.10 4.10
N ASP A 130 13.25 7.00 4.12
CA ASP A 130 12.53 5.84 4.61
C ASP A 130 12.71 4.66 3.65
N GLN A 131 12.33 3.47 4.11
CA GLN A 131 12.27 2.32 3.21
C GLN A 131 11.12 2.51 2.24
N THR A 132 11.42 2.51 0.93
CA THR A 132 10.41 2.80 -0.07
C THR A 132 9.73 1.54 -0.59
N CYS A 133 8.42 1.62 -0.79
CA CYS A 133 7.66 0.49 -1.29
C CYS A 133 6.59 0.87 -2.34
N LEU A 134 6.17 -0.12 -3.11
CA LEU A 134 5.01 -0.08 -3.99
C LEU A 134 4.09 -1.23 -3.62
N ILE A 135 2.82 -0.93 -3.37
CA ILE A 135 1.77 -1.93 -3.25
C ILE A 135 0.88 -1.79 -4.48
N PHE A 136 0.95 -2.80 -5.35
CA PHE A 136 0.29 -2.83 -6.64
C PHE A 136 -0.97 -3.69 -6.55
N PHE A 137 -2.14 -3.07 -6.50
CA PHE A 137 -3.42 -3.75 -6.43
C PHE A 137 -3.97 -3.94 -7.83
N SER A 138 -4.18 -5.19 -8.26
CA SER A 138 -4.73 -5.46 -9.59
C SER A 138 -5.84 -6.49 -9.58
N ALA A 139 -6.88 -6.17 -10.34
CA ALA A 139 -7.99 -7.06 -10.71
C ALA A 139 -7.93 -7.48 -12.18
N ALA A 140 -7.05 -6.86 -12.97
CA ALA A 140 -6.90 -7.10 -14.40
C ALA A 140 -6.45 -8.54 -14.71
N PRO A 141 -7.04 -9.17 -15.74
CA PRO A 141 -6.48 -10.37 -16.32
C PRO A 141 -5.15 -10.06 -17.01
N GLU A 142 -4.26 -11.06 -17.11
CA GLU A 142 -2.93 -10.92 -17.73
C GLU A 142 -2.94 -10.32 -19.14
N ALA A 143 -4.01 -10.54 -19.91
CA ALA A 143 -4.17 -9.98 -21.25
C ALA A 143 -4.18 -8.43 -21.28
N GLU A 144 -4.67 -7.77 -20.22
CA GLU A 144 -4.74 -6.31 -20.16
C GLU A 144 -3.38 -5.65 -19.94
N TYR A 145 -2.40 -6.40 -19.44
CA TYR A 145 -1.03 -5.91 -19.31
C TYR A 145 -0.34 -5.73 -20.68
N GLY A 146 -0.90 -6.25 -21.78
CA GLY A 146 -0.32 -6.03 -23.12
C GLY A 146 1.11 -6.55 -23.28
N GLY A 147 1.54 -7.51 -22.46
CA GLY A 147 2.92 -8.02 -22.40
C GLY A 147 3.84 -7.29 -21.43
N THR A 148 3.36 -6.24 -20.76
CA THR A 148 4.07 -5.51 -19.72
C THR A 148 4.17 -6.32 -18.44
N THR A 149 5.29 -6.19 -17.73
CA THR A 149 5.55 -6.88 -16.47
C THR A 149 5.92 -5.88 -15.39
N ILE A 150 5.27 -5.94 -14.24
CA ILE A 150 5.63 -5.14 -13.08
C ILE A 150 6.91 -5.70 -12.47
N GLN A 151 7.92 -4.85 -12.30
CA GLN A 151 9.20 -5.27 -11.73
C GLN A 151 9.05 -5.51 -10.23
N PRO A 152 9.81 -6.47 -9.65
CA PRO A 152 9.86 -6.66 -8.20
C PRO A 152 10.54 -5.48 -7.47
N ARG A 153 11.19 -4.57 -8.22
CA ARG A 153 11.88 -3.37 -7.74
C ARG A 153 11.94 -2.30 -8.82
N TYR A 154 11.88 -1.05 -8.38
CA TYR A 154 12.12 0.15 -9.19
C TYR A 154 13.13 1.06 -8.48
N ASN A 155 13.59 2.11 -9.16
CA ASN A 155 14.54 3.08 -8.59
C ASN A 155 14.00 3.73 -7.30
N SER A 156 12.72 4.11 -7.29
CA SER A 156 12.06 4.77 -6.16
C SER A 156 11.29 3.82 -5.25
N PHE A 157 11.15 2.54 -5.61
CA PHE A 157 10.38 1.54 -4.87
C PHE A 157 11.23 0.27 -4.68
N THR A 158 11.92 0.18 -3.55
CA THR A 158 12.87 -0.91 -3.28
C THR A 158 12.19 -2.24 -2.94
N THR A 159 10.93 -2.19 -2.51
CA THR A 159 10.09 -3.35 -2.22
C THR A 159 8.77 -3.22 -2.98
N VAL A 160 8.44 -4.20 -3.83
CA VAL A 160 7.17 -4.22 -4.57
C VAL A 160 6.35 -5.43 -4.11
N ILE A 161 5.11 -5.18 -3.66
CA ILE A 161 4.15 -6.21 -3.30
C ILE A 161 2.98 -6.15 -4.27
N GLY A 162 2.74 -7.26 -4.96
CA GLY A 162 1.54 -7.43 -5.78
C GLY A 162 0.38 -7.96 -4.94
N VAL A 163 -0.79 -7.36 -5.11
CA VAL A 163 -2.04 -7.75 -4.46
C VAL A 163 -3.06 -8.05 -5.54
N ARG A 164 -3.46 -9.31 -5.64
CA ARG A 164 -4.53 -9.77 -6.53
C ARG A 164 -5.86 -9.55 -5.85
N ILE A 165 -6.71 -8.76 -6.48
CA ILE A 165 -8.09 -8.47 -6.08
C ILE A 165 -9.01 -8.82 -7.24
N GLY A 166 -10.33 -8.73 -7.06
CA GLY A 166 -11.28 -8.84 -8.19
C GLY A 166 -11.28 -10.15 -8.98
N GLY A 167 -10.60 -11.20 -8.49
CA GLY A 167 -10.44 -12.46 -9.20
C GLY A 167 -9.22 -12.55 -10.13
N ALA A 168 -8.31 -11.57 -10.08
CA ALA A 168 -7.03 -11.65 -10.79
C ALA A 168 -6.27 -12.91 -10.37
N THR A 169 -5.75 -13.65 -11.35
CA THR A 169 -5.02 -14.90 -11.10
C THR A 169 -3.52 -14.70 -11.07
N SER A 170 -3.01 -13.65 -11.71
CA SER A 170 -1.59 -13.28 -11.78
C SER A 170 -1.43 -11.75 -11.84
N ILE A 171 -0.23 -11.28 -11.48
CA ILE A 171 0.29 -9.96 -11.85
C ILE A 171 1.61 -10.24 -12.58
N PRO A 172 1.69 -10.04 -13.90
CA PRO A 172 2.89 -10.31 -14.67
C PRO A 172 4.13 -9.64 -14.07
N GLY A 173 5.21 -10.41 -13.91
CA GLY A 173 6.46 -9.96 -13.27
C GLY A 173 6.53 -10.18 -11.75
N LEU A 174 5.40 -10.41 -11.08
CA LEU A 174 5.35 -10.67 -9.63
C LEU A 174 4.90 -12.11 -9.35
N THR A 175 5.85 -12.97 -8.95
CA THR A 175 5.57 -14.39 -8.71
C THR A 175 5.01 -14.69 -7.31
N ASP A 176 5.13 -13.74 -6.39
CA ASP A 176 4.74 -13.90 -4.99
C ASP A 176 3.65 -12.89 -4.61
N SER A 177 2.64 -12.71 -5.48
CA SER A 177 1.50 -11.84 -5.20
C SER A 177 0.56 -12.44 -4.17
N ILE A 178 0.04 -11.60 -3.28
CA ILE A 178 -0.95 -11.99 -2.26
C ILE A 178 -2.33 -12.02 -2.89
N ASP A 179 -3.13 -13.03 -2.56
CA ASP A 179 -4.56 -13.02 -2.90
C ASP A 179 -5.35 -12.30 -1.80
N ALA A 180 -6.14 -11.31 -2.19
CA ALA A 180 -7.02 -10.52 -1.34
C ALA A 180 -8.44 -10.50 -1.89
N SER A 181 -8.92 -11.64 -2.40
CA SER A 181 -10.23 -11.78 -3.02
C SER A 181 -11.41 -11.37 -2.12
N SER A 182 -11.25 -11.43 -0.79
CA SER A 182 -12.30 -11.08 0.16
C SER A 182 -12.29 -9.60 0.58
N MET A 183 -11.17 -8.91 0.34
CA MET A 183 -10.93 -7.50 0.69
C MET A 183 -11.30 -7.15 2.13
N THR A 184 -11.01 -8.05 3.07
CA THR A 184 -11.33 -7.90 4.49
C THR A 184 -10.17 -7.27 5.28
N ASP A 185 -10.43 -6.90 6.55
CA ASP A 185 -9.37 -6.53 7.50
C ASP A 185 -8.25 -7.57 7.60
N GLY A 186 -8.58 -8.87 7.48
CA GLY A 186 -7.62 -9.96 7.48
C GLY A 186 -6.68 -9.91 6.28
N ASP A 187 -7.23 -9.68 5.09
CA ASP A 187 -6.45 -9.54 3.85
C ASP A 187 -5.54 -8.31 3.91
N ALA A 188 -6.08 -7.17 4.36
CA ALA A 188 -5.31 -5.94 4.57
C ALA A 188 -4.14 -6.15 5.54
N GLN A 189 -4.38 -6.87 6.65
CA GLN A 189 -3.34 -7.19 7.62
C GLN A 189 -2.28 -8.13 7.02
N ALA A 190 -2.67 -9.13 6.23
CA ALA A 190 -1.74 -10.04 5.57
C ALA A 190 -0.83 -9.33 4.59
N ILE A 191 -1.36 -8.35 3.83
CA ILE A 191 -0.57 -7.50 2.93
C ILE A 191 0.48 -6.72 3.70
N VAL A 192 0.08 -6.06 4.79
CA VAL A 192 1.00 -5.29 5.64
C VAL A 192 2.07 -6.18 6.26
N THR A 193 1.69 -7.34 6.79
CA THR A 193 2.66 -8.29 7.36
C THR A 193 3.71 -8.70 6.32
N LYS A 194 3.28 -9.10 5.13
CA LYS A 194 4.21 -9.49 4.06
C LYS A 194 5.12 -8.34 3.66
N LEU A 195 4.57 -7.14 3.50
CA LEU A 195 5.35 -5.96 3.14
C LEU A 195 6.46 -5.74 4.18
N LEU A 196 6.11 -5.69 5.45
CA LEU A 196 7.06 -5.41 6.54
C LEU A 196 8.12 -6.51 6.69
N GLU A 197 7.79 -7.75 6.40
CA GLU A 197 8.74 -8.87 6.36
C GLU A 197 9.66 -8.84 5.13
N SER A 198 9.23 -8.20 4.04
CA SER A 198 9.97 -8.10 2.77
C SER A 198 10.88 -6.87 2.71
N LEU A 199 10.77 -5.96 3.68
CA LEU A 199 11.58 -4.76 3.77
C LEU A 199 13.08 -5.09 3.88
N PRO A 200 13.98 -4.34 3.23
CA PRO A 200 15.40 -4.47 3.41
C PRO A 200 15.84 -4.36 4.89
N PRO A 201 16.96 -4.99 5.27
CA PRO A 201 17.54 -4.77 6.60
C PRO A 201 17.95 -3.29 6.77
N THR A 202 17.52 -2.67 7.86
CA THR A 202 17.96 -1.33 8.31
C THR A 202 19.26 -1.38 9.06
#